data_AF-A0A531KCI2-F1
#
_entry.id   AF-A0A531KCI2-F1
#
_cell.length_a   1.000
_cell.length_b   1.000
_cell.length_c   1.000
_cell.angle_alpha   90.00
_cell.angle_beta   90.00
_cell.angle_gamma   90.00
#
_symmetry.space_group_name_H-M   'P 1'
#
loop_
_entity.id
_entity.type
_entity.pdbx_description
1 polymer ?
#
loop_
_entity_poly.entity_id
_entity_poly.type
_entity_poly.pdbx_seq_one_letter_code
_entity_poly.pdbx_strand_id
1 'polypeptide(L)'
;MVISLGIGPVAVADTKGYRDWVAGPALPAFCLDLGSRGEPNLELLLELNPDLITGAYGYGLDEAPFKRIAPLHTVPFYDGSEAPYRQAENETRKLGAQLGREAEAQRLIQETAATIAHVSAQFSGRADL
;
A
#
# COMPACT_ATOMS: atom_id res chain seq x y z
N MET A 1 0.95 0.15 -2.27
CA MET A 1 1.97 1.21 -2.26
C MET A 1 3.37 0.65 -2.47
N VAL A 2 3.91 -0.20 -1.60
CA VAL A 2 5.31 -0.73 -1.70
C VAL A 2 5.67 -1.27 -3.09
N ILE A 3 4.84 -2.13 -3.67
CA ILE A 3 5.08 -2.70 -5.01
C ILE A 3 5.06 -1.61 -6.10
N SER A 4 4.15 -0.64 -5.99
CA SER A 4 4.06 0.49 -6.91
C SER A 4 5.30 1.42 -6.83
N LEU A 5 6.05 1.37 -5.72
CA LEU A 5 7.35 2.04 -5.56
C LEU A 5 8.53 1.18 -6.05
N GLY A 6 8.25 0.06 -6.73
CA GLY A 6 9.26 -0.82 -7.31
C GLY A 6 9.92 -1.76 -6.30
N ILE A 7 9.33 -1.94 -5.11
CA ILE A 7 9.88 -2.82 -4.06
C ILE A 7 9.02 -4.08 -3.97
N GLY A 8 9.66 -5.24 -4.08
CA GLY A 8 8.99 -6.52 -3.81
C GLY A 8 9.03 -6.84 -2.31
N PRO A 9 7.89 -6.90 -1.61
CA PRO A 9 7.87 -7.25 -0.20
C PRO A 9 8.30 -8.72 -0.03
N VAL A 10 9.06 -9.00 1.03
CA VAL A 10 9.48 -10.38 1.36
C VAL A 10 8.28 -11.24 1.78
N ALA A 11 7.25 -10.63 2.36
CA ALA A 11 6.04 -11.32 2.76
C ALA A 11 4.83 -10.35 2.80
N VAL A 12 3.64 -10.89 2.57
CA VAL A 12 2.35 -10.17 2.56
C VAL A 12 1.30 -11.03 3.25
N ALA A 13 0.43 -10.42 4.06
CA ALA A 13 -0.72 -11.12 4.64
C ALA A 13 -1.80 -11.37 3.58
N ASP A 14 -2.32 -12.59 3.55
CA ASP A 14 -3.41 -13.07 2.69
C ASP A 14 -3.08 -12.91 1.20
N THR A 15 -2.03 -13.60 0.76
CA THR A 15 -1.59 -13.53 -0.65
C THR A 15 -2.63 -14.10 -1.61
N LYS A 16 -3.41 -15.10 -1.17
CA LYS A 16 -4.52 -15.64 -1.95
C LYS A 16 -5.60 -14.57 -2.13
N GLY A 17 -6.09 -13.98 -1.05
CA GLY A 17 -7.10 -12.93 -1.13
C GLY A 17 -6.61 -11.69 -1.88
N TYR A 18 -5.31 -11.36 -1.81
CA TYR A 18 -4.75 -10.32 -2.68
C TYR A 18 -4.93 -10.67 -4.15
N ARG A 19 -4.55 -11.89 -4.58
CA ARG A 19 -4.69 -12.32 -5.99
C ARG A 19 -6.14 -12.40 -6.44
N ASP A 20 -7.06 -12.72 -5.55
CA ASP A 20 -8.49 -12.83 -5.85
C ASP A 20 -9.16 -11.45 -5.98
N TRP A 21 -8.78 -10.47 -5.15
CA TRP A 21 -9.50 -9.20 -5.01
C TRP A 21 -8.77 -7.96 -5.52
N VAL A 22 -7.43 -8.02 -5.67
CA VAL A 22 -6.62 -6.88 -6.09
C VAL A 22 -6.15 -7.10 -7.52
N ALA A 23 -6.65 -6.29 -8.44
CA ALA A 23 -6.33 -6.39 -9.86
C ALA A 23 -4.84 -6.15 -10.19
N GLY A 24 -4.16 -5.33 -9.39
CA GLY A 24 -2.75 -5.08 -9.54
C GLY A 24 -2.22 -4.03 -8.57
N PRO A 25 -0.89 -3.90 -8.43
CA PRO A 25 0.15 -4.67 -9.14
C PRO A 25 0.25 -6.12 -8.66
N ALA A 26 0.78 -7.04 -9.49
CA ALA A 26 0.95 -8.44 -9.10
C ALA A 26 1.98 -8.60 -7.96
N LEU A 27 1.75 -9.58 -7.07
CA LEU A 27 2.75 -9.95 -6.07
C LEU A 27 3.94 -10.64 -6.73
N PRO A 28 5.19 -10.32 -6.35
CA PRO A 28 6.36 -11.08 -6.76
C PRO A 28 6.23 -12.55 -6.36
N ALA A 29 6.73 -13.47 -7.19
CA ALA A 29 6.62 -14.92 -6.95
C ALA A 29 7.31 -15.39 -5.65
N PHE A 30 8.32 -14.65 -5.19
CA PHE A 30 9.04 -14.95 -3.95
C PHE A 30 8.32 -14.46 -2.68
N CYS A 31 7.24 -13.69 -2.82
CA CYS A 31 6.54 -13.11 -1.68
C CYS A 31 5.88 -14.23 -0.85
N LEU A 32 6.31 -14.36 0.40
CA LEU A 32 5.76 -15.33 1.35
C LEU A 32 4.38 -14.89 1.84
N ASP A 33 3.57 -15.86 2.26
CA ASP A 33 2.28 -15.60 2.88
C ASP A 33 2.41 -15.51 4.40
N LEU A 34 2.07 -14.35 4.96
CA LEU A 34 2.07 -14.11 6.41
C LEU A 34 0.80 -14.63 7.10
N GLY A 35 -0.07 -15.35 6.41
CA GLY A 35 -1.37 -15.76 6.97
C GLY A 35 -2.39 -14.64 6.85
N SER A 36 -3.42 -14.63 7.70
CA SER A 36 -4.57 -13.75 7.52
C SER A 36 -4.25 -12.27 7.83
N ARG A 37 -5.01 -11.34 7.26
CA ARG A 37 -4.87 -9.90 7.58
C ARG A 37 -5.32 -9.55 8.99
N GLY A 38 -6.21 -10.35 9.60
CA GLY A 38 -6.67 -10.12 10.98
C GLY A 38 -5.76 -10.74 12.03
N GLU A 39 -5.06 -11.82 11.66
CA GLU A 39 -4.16 -12.59 12.51
C GLU A 39 -2.95 -13.04 11.65
N PRO A 40 -1.97 -12.16 11.40
CA PRO A 40 -0.76 -12.52 10.70
C PRO A 40 0.19 -13.34 11.59
N ASN A 41 0.99 -14.20 10.98
CA ASN A 41 1.96 -15.05 11.65
C ASN A 41 3.15 -14.24 12.17
N LEU A 42 3.12 -13.93 13.47
CA LEU A 42 4.16 -13.17 14.15
C LEU A 42 5.48 -13.94 14.30
N GLU A 43 5.44 -15.27 14.40
CA GLU A 43 6.65 -16.10 14.48
C GLU A 43 7.43 -16.01 13.16
N LEU A 44 6.75 -16.18 12.03
CA LEU A 44 7.35 -16.00 10.71
C LEU A 44 7.84 -14.56 10.51
N LEU A 45 7.08 -13.57 10.98
CA LEU A 45 7.51 -12.16 10.87
C LEU A 45 8.80 -11.88 11.67
N LEU A 46 8.97 -12.52 12.84
CA LEU A 46 10.21 -12.46 13.62
C LEU A 46 11.37 -13.14 12.90
N GLU A 47 11.15 -14.32 12.32
CA GLU A 47 12.17 -15.04 11.55
C GLU A 47 12.64 -14.26 10.32
N LEU A 48 11.73 -13.57 9.64
CA LEU A 48 12.03 -12.76 8.47
C LEU A 48 12.82 -11.48 8.77
N ASN A 49 12.79 -11.02 10.03
CA ASN A 49 13.50 -9.83 10.50
C ASN A 49 13.41 -8.63 9.51
N PRO A 50 12.19 -8.12 9.23
CA PRO A 50 12.00 -7.07 8.23
C PRO A 50 12.56 -5.72 8.69
N ASP A 51 13.05 -4.92 7.75
CA ASP A 51 13.49 -3.54 8.03
C ASP A 51 12.30 -2.56 8.21
N LEU A 52 11.13 -2.92 7.69
CA LEU A 52 9.91 -2.12 7.74
C LEU A 52 8.68 -3.03 7.67
N ILE A 53 7.69 -2.75 8.53
CA ILE A 53 6.34 -3.30 8.43
C ILE A 53 5.41 -2.19 7.93
N THR A 54 4.53 -2.50 6.98
CA THR A 54 3.50 -1.58 6.50
C THR A 54 2.12 -2.22 6.61
N GLY A 55 1.11 -1.43 6.98
CA GLY A 55 -0.27 -1.90 7.10
C GLY A 55 -1.28 -0.75 7.05
N ALA A 56 -2.53 -1.08 6.73
CA ALA A 56 -3.65 -0.15 6.87
C ALA A 56 -4.22 -0.25 8.28
N TYR A 57 -4.49 0.88 8.93
CA TYR A 57 -5.02 0.93 10.29
C TYR A 57 -6.50 1.32 10.35
N GLY A 58 -7.16 0.89 11.43
CA GLY A 58 -8.60 1.09 11.67
C GLY A 58 -9.45 -0.19 11.69
N TYR A 59 -8.83 -1.37 11.53
CA TYR A 59 -9.54 -2.66 11.41
C TYR A 59 -9.30 -3.64 12.58
N GLY A 60 -8.86 -3.17 13.75
CA GLY A 60 -8.86 -3.97 14.99
C GLY A 60 -7.59 -4.79 15.30
N LEU A 61 -6.50 -4.62 14.55
CA LEU A 61 -5.19 -5.19 14.90
C LEU A 61 -4.50 -4.35 15.98
N ASP A 62 -3.92 -5.02 16.99
CA ASP A 62 -3.02 -4.40 17.97
C ASP A 62 -1.65 -4.11 17.32
N GLU A 63 -1.17 -2.87 17.37
CA GLU A 63 0.11 -2.47 16.79
C GLU A 63 1.32 -2.89 17.63
N ALA A 64 1.12 -3.11 18.93
CA ALA A 64 2.22 -3.26 19.87
C ALA A 64 3.17 -4.42 19.52
N PRO A 65 2.69 -5.60 19.08
CA PRO A 65 3.57 -6.68 18.63
C PRO A 65 4.43 -6.30 17.43
N PHE A 66 3.86 -5.62 16.43
CA PHE A 66 4.58 -5.25 15.20
C PHE A 66 5.66 -4.20 15.45
N LYS A 67 5.36 -3.19 16.28
CA LYS A 67 6.33 -2.14 16.66
C LYS A 67 7.55 -2.68 17.41
N ARG A 68 7.43 -3.84 18.07
CA ARG A 68 8.56 -4.52 18.71
C ARG A 68 9.46 -5.26 17.72
N ILE A 69 8.93 -5.60 16.53
CA ILE A 69 9.66 -6.37 15.51
C ILE A 69 10.45 -5.41 14.61
N ALA A 70 9.79 -4.37 14.08
CA ALA A 70 10.41 -3.43 13.15
C ALA A 70 9.69 -2.07 13.20
N PRO A 71 10.28 -1.00 12.62
CA PRO A 71 9.54 0.22 12.32
C PRO A 71 8.21 -0.09 11.63
N LEU A 72 7.14 0.57 12.06
CA LEU A 72 5.79 0.36 11.54
C LEU A 72 5.31 1.62 10.82
N HIS A 73 5.00 1.49 9.53
CA HIS A 73 4.37 2.52 8.72
C HIS A 73 2.87 2.22 8.55
N THR A 74 2.04 3.04 9.17
CA THR A 74 0.59 2.87 9.19
C THR A 74 -0.10 3.83 8.22
N VAL A 75 -1.00 3.31 7.40
CA VAL A 75 -1.69 4.09 6.36
C VAL A 75 -3.17 4.28 6.77
N PRO A 76 -3.59 5.50 7.14
CA PRO A 76 -4.94 5.74 7.66
C PRO A 76 -5.91 6.10 6.52
N PHE A 77 -6.21 5.15 5.63
CA PHE A 77 -6.99 5.43 4.42
C PHE A 77 -8.42 5.98 4.67
N TYR A 78 -9.01 5.70 5.83
CA TYR A 78 -10.44 5.93 6.08
C TYR A 78 -10.72 6.52 7.48
N ASP A 79 -9.76 7.25 8.06
CA ASP A 79 -9.95 7.88 9.38
C ASP A 79 -10.81 9.15 9.35
N GLY A 80 -11.21 9.61 8.16
CA GLY A 80 -12.06 10.78 7.95
C GLY A 80 -11.33 12.12 8.00
N SER A 81 -10.00 12.13 8.18
CA SER A 81 -9.21 13.37 8.22
C SER A 81 -9.00 14.02 6.85
N GLU A 82 -9.05 13.23 5.77
CA GLU A 82 -8.81 13.65 4.40
C GLU A 82 -9.53 12.70 3.42
N ALA A 83 -9.75 13.14 2.17
CA ALA A 83 -10.29 12.29 1.12
C ALA A 83 -9.35 11.09 0.84
N PRO A 84 -9.86 9.84 0.68
CA PRO A 84 -9.01 8.66 0.55
C PRO A 84 -7.96 8.73 -0.58
N TYR A 85 -8.30 9.37 -1.70
CA TYR A 85 -7.35 9.57 -2.81
C TYR A 85 -6.21 10.52 -2.43
N ARG A 86 -6.51 11.65 -1.79
CA ARG A 86 -5.51 12.60 -1.27
C ARG A 86 -4.65 11.96 -0.20
N GLN A 87 -5.26 11.15 0.67
CA GLN A 87 -4.53 10.39 1.68
C GLN A 87 -3.58 9.38 1.04
N ALA A 88 -4.01 8.68 -0.02
CA ALA A 88 -3.14 7.79 -0.77
C ALA A 88 -1.94 8.53 -1.40
N GLU A 89 -2.13 9.74 -1.94
CA GLU A 89 -1.02 10.58 -2.43
C GLU A 89 -0.04 10.93 -1.30
N ASN A 90 -0.55 11.40 -0.16
CA ASN A 90 0.27 11.78 0.99
C ASN A 90 1.09 10.62 1.55
N GLU A 91 0.45 9.47 1.74
CA GLU A 91 1.11 8.29 2.31
C GLU A 91 2.08 7.64 1.30
N THR A 92 1.81 7.76 0.00
CA THR A 92 2.77 7.35 -1.05
C THR A 92 4.04 8.18 -0.97
N ARG A 93 3.94 9.50 -0.73
CA ARG A 93 5.11 10.39 -0.55
C ARG A 93 5.91 10.03 0.70
N LYS A 94 5.22 9.85 1.83
CA LYS A 94 5.86 9.50 3.10
C LYS A 94 6.59 8.16 3.00
N LEU A 95 5.92 7.15 2.46
CA LEU A 95 6.51 5.83 2.27
C LEU A 95 7.66 5.88 1.26
N GLY A 96 7.53 6.67 0.18
CA GLY A 96 8.61 6.93 -0.77
C GLY A 96 9.86 7.48 -0.09
N ALA A 97 9.72 8.52 0.75
CA ALA A 97 10.84 9.08 1.51
C ALA A 97 11.46 8.06 2.48
N GLN A 98 10.63 7.27 3.16
CA GLN A 98 11.10 6.25 4.10
C GLN A 98 11.87 5.12 3.41
N LEU A 99 11.53 4.80 2.16
CA LEU A 99 12.14 3.72 1.37
C LEU A 99 13.25 4.20 0.42
N GLY A 100 13.57 5.50 0.40
CA GLY A 100 14.50 6.09 -0.57
C GLY A 100 14.01 5.92 -2.02
N ARG A 101 12.72 6.19 -2.23
CA ARG A 101 11.96 6.05 -3.49
C ARG A 101 11.12 7.31 -3.78
N GLU A 102 11.64 8.48 -3.43
CA GLU A 102 10.95 9.76 -3.60
C GLU A 102 10.62 10.05 -5.07
N ALA A 103 11.54 9.72 -5.98
CA ALA A 103 11.34 9.92 -7.41
C ALA A 103 10.23 9.01 -7.96
N GLU A 104 10.21 7.74 -7.57
CA GLU A 104 9.18 6.77 -7.92
C GLU A 104 7.82 7.15 -7.34
N ALA A 105 7.78 7.61 -6.09
CA ALA A 105 6.57 8.10 -5.44
C ALA A 105 5.99 9.32 -6.18
N GLN A 106 6.84 10.31 -6.50
CA GLN A 106 6.42 11.49 -7.24
C GLN A 106 5.91 11.14 -8.64
N ARG A 107 6.63 10.26 -9.35
CA ARG A 107 6.24 9.81 -10.70
C ARG A 107 4.88 9.10 -10.66
N LEU A 108 4.70 8.15 -9.73
CA LEU A 108 3.45 7.42 -9.56
C LEU A 108 2.25 8.36 -9.34
N ILE A 109 2.41 9.37 -8.48
CA ILE A 109 1.35 10.35 -8.21
C ILE A 109 1.04 11.18 -9.46
N GLN A 110 2.06 11.64 -10.18
CA GLN A 110 1.89 12.45 -11.40
C GLN A 110 1.22 11.66 -12.52
N GLU A 111 1.67 10.43 -12.78
CA GLU A 111 1.11 9.55 -13.81
C GLU A 111 -0.35 9.19 -13.50
N THR A 112 -0.66 8.92 -12.22
CA THR A 112 -2.02 8.66 -11.76
C THR A 112 -2.92 9.88 -11.99
N ALA A 113 -2.48 11.07 -11.55
CA ALA A 113 -3.24 12.31 -11.74
C ALA A 113 -3.46 12.64 -13.23
N ALA A 114 -2.44 12.44 -14.07
CA ALA A 114 -2.53 12.64 -15.52
C ALA A 114 -3.53 11.65 -16.15
N THR A 115 -3.52 10.40 -15.71
CA THR A 115 -4.47 9.38 -16.17
C THR A 115 -5.90 9.75 -15.82
N ILE A 116 -6.14 10.15 -14.57
CA ILE A 116 -7.47 10.59 -14.10
C ILE A 116 -7.95 11.79 -14.91
N ALA A 117 -7.10 12.80 -15.11
CA ALA A 117 -7.44 13.99 -15.90
C ALA A 117 -7.74 13.65 -17.36
N HIS A 118 -6.94 12.78 -17.98
CA HIS A 118 -7.14 12.33 -19.35
C HIS A 118 -8.50 11.63 -19.52
N VAL A 119 -8.81 10.69 -18.63
CA VAL A 119 -10.08 9.95 -18.66
C VAL A 119 -11.26 10.89 -18.38
N SER A 120 -11.15 11.79 -17.40
CA SER A 120 -12.21 12.75 -17.08
C SER A 120 -12.56 13.64 -18.27
N ALA A 121 -11.58 14.10 -19.05
CA ALA A 121 -11.81 14.92 -20.23
C ALA A 121 -12.62 14.19 -21.32
N GLN A 122 -12.48 12.85 -21.42
CA GLN A 122 -13.26 12.03 -22.36
C GLN A 122 -14.74 11.96 -21.99
N PHE A 123 -15.06 12.07 -20.70
CA PHE A 123 -16.44 12.05 -20.21
C PHE A 123 -17.10 13.43 -20.24
N SER A 124 -16.35 14.52 -20.01
CA SER A 124 -16.88 15.88 -20.13
C SER A 124 -17.39 16.20 -21.55
N GLY A 125 -16.75 15.65 -22.59
CA GLY A 125 -17.21 15.79 -23.98
C GLY A 125 -18.43 14.94 -24.37
N ARG A 126 -18.96 14.11 -23.46
CA ARG A 126 -20.15 13.26 -23.69
C ARG A 126 -21.40 13.72 -22.95
N ALA A 127 -21.30 14.74 -22.10
CA ALA A 127 -22.42 15.28 -21.34
C ALA A 127 -23.30 16.26 -22.17
N ASP A 128 -22.88 16.58 -23.39
CA ASP A 128 -23.55 17.51 -24.32
C ASP A 128 -24.42 16.80 -25.39
N LEU A 129 -24.75 15.51 -25.20
CA LEU A 129 -25.66 14.71 -26.03
C LEU A 129 -26.84 14.20 -25.21
#